data_AF-A0A956KKD5-F1
#
_entry.id   AF-A0A956KKD5-F1
#
_cell.length_a   1.000
_cell.length_b   1.000
_cell.length_c   1.000
_cell.angle_alpha   90.00
_cell.angle_beta   90.00
_cell.angle_gamma   90.00
#
_symmetry.space_group_name_H-M   'P 1'
#
loop_
_entity.id
_entity.type
_entity.pdbx_description
1 polymer ?
#
loop_
_entity_poly.entity_id
_entity_poly.type
_entity_poly.pdbx_seq_one_letter_code
_entity_poly.pdbx_strand_id
1 'polypeptide(L)'
;TADFEATGEFFRDITCTLEVTLDGVPLYGDDLADDTWLSVVEPFMVTLPDTEDNFADWYGLVGGTTPAVGVGYYARTAPLTPGDHTLSFGGSLCFEGEVWFETHASYQLHVG
;
A
#
# COMPACT_ATOMS: atom_id res chain seq x y z
N THR A 1 -21.49 -0.04 9.88
CA THR A 1 -20.21 0.41 9.28
C THR A 1 -19.12 -0.29 10.04
N ALA A 2 -18.30 -1.10 9.37
CA ALA A 2 -17.06 -1.56 10.00
C ALA A 2 -16.24 -0.32 10.34
N ASP A 3 -15.63 -0.31 11.52
CA ASP A 3 -14.74 0.76 11.91
C ASP A 3 -13.42 0.56 11.14
N PHE A 4 -13.29 1.29 10.03
CA PHE A 4 -12.12 1.21 9.15
C PHE A 4 -10.84 1.63 9.88
N GLU A 5 -10.95 2.54 10.85
CA GLU A 5 -9.83 2.98 11.68
C GLU A 5 -9.41 1.84 12.61
N ALA A 6 -10.35 1.22 13.32
CA ALA A 6 -10.04 0.06 14.17
C ALA A 6 -9.48 -1.14 13.38
N THR A 7 -9.96 -1.34 12.14
CA THR A 7 -9.44 -2.40 11.26
C THR A 7 -8.01 -2.09 10.82
N GLY A 8 -7.74 -0.83 10.45
CA GLY A 8 -6.41 -0.39 10.09
C GLY A 8 -5.42 -0.51 11.25
N GLU A 9 -5.76 0.03 12.42
CA GLU A 9 -4.92 -0.08 13.62
C GLU A 9 -4.67 -1.54 14.02
N PHE A 10 -5.66 -2.43 13.88
CA PHE A 10 -5.43 -3.86 14.07
C PHE A 10 -4.34 -4.40 13.14
N PHE A 11 -4.39 -4.08 11.85
CA PHE A 11 -3.36 -4.51 10.89
C PHE A 11 -2.01 -3.87 11.16
N ARG A 12 -1.98 -2.61 11.61
CA ARG A 12 -0.77 -1.92 12.04
C ARG A 12 -0.09 -2.66 13.20
N ASP A 13 -0.85 -2.98 14.24
CA ASP A 13 -0.35 -3.65 15.45
C ASP A 13 0.25 -5.02 15.16
N ILE A 14 -0.31 -5.74 14.19
CA ILE A 14 0.17 -7.07 13.80
C ILE A 14 1.20 -7.03 12.66
N THR A 15 1.53 -5.87 12.09
CA THR A 15 2.58 -5.77 11.07
C THR A 15 3.94 -5.87 11.75
N CYS A 16 4.73 -6.87 11.38
CA CYS A 16 6.02 -7.14 12.01
C CYS A 16 7.22 -6.91 11.10
N THR A 17 7.03 -6.93 9.78
CA THR A 17 8.07 -6.48 8.84
C THR A 17 7.45 -5.63 7.74
N LEU A 18 8.21 -4.63 7.31
CA LEU A 18 7.99 -3.88 6.09
C LEU A 18 9.34 -3.71 5.41
N GLU A 19 9.34 -3.80 4.09
CA GLU A 19 10.52 -3.53 3.27
C GLU A 19 10.10 -2.77 2.02
N VAL A 20 10.94 -1.81 1.62
CA VAL A 20 10.79 -1.13 0.34
C VAL A 20 12.15 -0.67 -0.14
N THR A 21 12.47 -1.02 -1.39
CA THR A 21 13.73 -0.68 -2.05
C THR A 21 13.46 -0.15 -3.45
N LEU A 22 14.28 0.82 -3.85
CA LEU A 22 14.36 1.32 -5.22
C LEU A 22 15.75 1.02 -5.74
N ASP A 23 15.84 0.27 -6.84
CA ASP A 23 17.10 -0.18 -7.43
C ASP A 23 18.01 -0.92 -6.43
N GLY A 24 17.38 -1.66 -5.50
CA GLY A 24 18.04 -2.38 -4.42
C GLY A 24 18.50 -1.52 -3.24
N VAL A 25 18.22 -0.22 -3.26
CA VAL A 25 18.53 0.72 -2.16
C VAL A 25 17.28 0.92 -1.30
N PRO A 26 17.35 0.72 0.03
CA PRO A 26 16.23 1.02 0.94
C PRO A 26 15.77 2.48 0.79
N LEU A 27 14.46 2.69 0.63
CA LEU A 27 13.91 4.04 0.49
C LEU A 27 13.72 4.76 1.84
N TYR A 28 13.60 3.98 2.91
CA TYR A 28 13.37 4.47 4.26
C TYR A 28 14.40 3.87 5.21
N GLY A 29 14.62 4.56 6.33
CA GLY A 29 15.44 4.05 7.43
C GLY A 29 14.64 3.12 8.35
N ASP A 30 15.09 3.04 9.60
CA ASP A 30 14.51 2.14 10.61
C ASP A 30 13.06 2.49 10.99
N ASP A 31 12.62 3.74 10.75
CA ASP A 31 11.29 4.25 11.08
C ASP A 31 10.25 4.04 9.94
N LEU A 32 10.53 3.17 8.97
CA LEU A 32 9.68 2.91 7.79
C LEU A 32 8.19 2.75 8.12
N ALA A 33 7.86 2.01 9.18
CA ALA A 33 6.47 1.77 9.56
C ALA A 33 5.75 3.07 9.94
N ASP A 34 6.39 3.94 10.71
CA ASP A 34 5.79 5.20 11.15
C ASP A 34 5.81 6.25 10.03
N ASP A 35 6.87 6.28 9.21
CA ASP A 35 7.02 7.22 8.09
C ASP A 35 6.03 6.96 6.95
N THR A 36 5.54 5.72 6.83
CA THR A 36 4.62 5.32 5.75
C THR A 36 3.19 5.13 6.21
N TRP A 37 2.91 5.09 7.51
CA TRP A 37 1.54 4.95 8.00
C TRP A 37 0.71 6.19 7.68
N LEU A 38 -0.45 5.97 7.07
CA LEU A 38 -1.38 7.03 6.74
C LEU A 38 -2.80 6.54 7.02
N SER A 39 -3.56 7.36 7.75
CA SER A 39 -4.98 7.15 8.04
C SER A 39 -5.75 8.37 7.57
N VAL A 40 -6.44 8.23 6.44
CA VAL A 40 -7.36 9.22 5.88
C VAL A 40 -8.77 8.67 6.01
N VAL A 41 -9.37 9.06 7.14
CA VAL A 41 -10.75 8.72 7.51
C VAL A 41 -11.76 9.72 6.94
N GLU A 42 -11.32 10.93 6.56
CA GLU A 42 -12.15 11.86 5.79
C GLU A 42 -12.22 11.37 4.33
N PRO A 43 -13.42 11.05 3.79
CA PRO A 43 -13.52 10.48 2.46
C PRO A 43 -12.96 11.40 1.38
N PHE A 44 -12.15 10.84 0.49
CA PHE A 44 -11.69 11.51 -0.74
C PHE A 44 -12.31 10.83 -1.97
N MET A 45 -12.44 11.59 -3.06
CA MET A 45 -13.03 11.04 -4.29
C MET A 45 -11.95 10.37 -5.13
N VAL A 46 -12.15 9.09 -5.45
CA VAL A 46 -11.35 8.36 -6.44
C VAL A 46 -12.18 8.13 -7.68
N THR A 47 -11.54 8.13 -8.86
CA THR A 47 -12.19 7.74 -10.11
C THR A 47 -11.49 6.50 -10.63
N LEU A 48 -12.22 5.37 -10.59
CA LEU A 48 -11.76 4.11 -11.16
C LEU A 48 -12.21 4.02 -12.63
N PRO A 49 -11.43 3.39 -13.52
CA PRO A 49 -11.87 3.12 -14.89
C PRO A 49 -13.22 2.40 -14.89
N ASP A 50 -14.17 2.89 -15.69
CA ASP A 50 -15.49 2.29 -15.87
C ASP A 50 -15.41 1.10 -16.86
N THR A 51 -14.60 0.12 -16.49
CA THR A 51 -14.26 -1.09 -17.27
C THR A 51 -14.14 -2.30 -16.33
N GLU A 52 -14.29 -3.52 -16.86
CA GLU A 52 -14.19 -4.81 -16.12
C GLU A 52 -12.76 -5.15 -15.62
N ASP A 53 -11.88 -4.17 -15.50
CA ASP A 53 -10.49 -4.36 -15.07
C ASP A 53 -10.11 -3.28 -14.03
N ASN A 54 -10.84 -3.28 -12.92
CA ASN A 54 -10.52 -2.47 -11.76
C ASN A 54 -10.78 -3.28 -10.48
N PHE A 55 -10.19 -2.86 -9.36
CA PHE A 55 -10.31 -3.55 -8.07
C PHE A 55 -11.76 -3.70 -7.58
N ALA A 56 -12.65 -2.77 -7.93
CA ALA A 56 -14.07 -2.83 -7.53
C ALA A 56 -14.82 -3.98 -8.22
N ASP A 57 -14.40 -4.38 -9.43
CA ASP A 57 -15.00 -5.50 -10.17
C ASP A 57 -14.88 -6.83 -9.39
N TRP A 58 -13.78 -7.03 -8.65
CA TRP A 58 -13.59 -8.21 -7.79
C TRP A 58 -14.66 -8.35 -6.70
N TYR A 59 -15.38 -7.27 -6.41
CA TYR A 59 -16.49 -7.22 -5.46
C TYR A 59 -17.86 -7.03 -6.15
N GLY A 60 -17.92 -7.13 -7.49
CA GLY A 60 -19.13 -6.93 -8.29
C GLY A 60 -19.60 -5.48 -8.37
N LEU A 61 -18.68 -4.52 -8.20
CA LEU A 61 -18.95 -3.10 -8.27
C LEU A 61 -18.48 -2.51 -9.60
N VAL A 62 -19.27 -1.61 -10.17
CA VAL A 62 -18.90 -0.84 -11.38
C VAL A 62 -17.90 0.25 -10.97
N GLY A 63 -16.99 0.61 -11.88
CA GLY A 63 -16.06 1.72 -11.70
C GLY A 63 -16.75 3.09 -11.64
N GLY A 64 -15.97 4.16 -11.83
CA GLY A 64 -16.47 5.54 -11.75
C GLY A 64 -16.01 6.28 -10.48
N THR A 65 -16.63 7.45 -10.25
CA THR A 65 -16.25 8.34 -9.16
C THR A 65 -16.96 7.93 -7.86
N THR A 66 -16.19 7.47 -6.88
CA THR A 66 -16.70 6.98 -5.58
C THR A 66 -15.94 7.62 -4.43
N PRO A 67 -16.57 7.89 -3.28
CA PRO A 67 -15.84 8.18 -2.05
C PRO A 67 -15.01 6.97 -1.63
N ALA A 68 -13.78 7.23 -1.20
CA ALA A 68 -12.86 6.26 -0.65
C ALA A 68 -12.29 6.78 0.67
N VAL A 69 -11.92 5.83 1.54
CA VAL A 69 -11.09 6.06 2.72
C VAL A 69 -9.83 5.22 2.57
N GLY A 70 -8.73 5.64 3.19
CA GLY A 70 -7.45 4.93 3.06
C GLY A 70 -6.78 4.82 4.41
N VAL A 71 -6.49 3.59 4.84
CA VAL A 71 -5.69 3.31 6.03
C VAL A 71 -4.66 2.26 5.67
N GLY A 72 -3.38 2.54 5.92
CA GLY A 72 -2.31 1.60 5.61
C GLY A 72 -0.95 2.26 5.45
N TYR A 73 0.01 1.49 4.93
CA TYR A 73 1.36 1.94 4.62
C TYR A 73 1.46 2.40 3.18
N TYR A 74 1.87 3.66 2.97
CA TYR A 74 2.01 4.28 1.66
C TYR A 74 3.44 4.73 1.45
N ALA A 75 4.17 4.00 0.60
CA ALA A 75 5.48 4.42 0.14
C ALA A 75 5.36 5.64 -0.78
N ARG A 76 6.20 6.65 -0.53
CA ARG A 76 6.39 7.86 -1.32
C ARG A 76 7.83 7.86 -1.80
N THR A 77 8.02 8.07 -3.09
CA THR A 77 9.35 8.20 -3.67
C THR A 77 9.57 9.64 -4.09
N ALA A 78 10.83 10.09 -4.09
CA ALA A 78 11.18 11.27 -4.88
C ALA A 78 10.86 11.00 -6.37
N PRO A 79 10.66 12.06 -7.19
CA PRO A 79 10.60 11.90 -8.63
C PRO A 79 11.82 11.12 -9.13
N LEU A 80 11.56 10.03 -9.86
CA LEU A 80 12.60 9.20 -10.42
C LEU A 80 13.30 9.92 -11.57
N THR A 81 14.58 9.65 -11.74
CA THR A 81 15.31 10.08 -12.93
C THR A 81 14.79 9.35 -14.17
N PRO A 82 14.98 9.88 -15.39
CA PRO A 82 14.70 9.13 -16.60
C PRO A 82 15.51 7.82 -16.66
N GLY A 83 14.86 6.73 -17.07
CA GLY A 83 15.46 5.40 -17.13
C GLY A 83 14.53 4.28 -16.63
N ASP A 84 15.09 3.08 -16.55
CA ASP A 84 14.44 1.90 -15.99
C ASP A 84 14.81 1.75 -14.52
N HIS A 85 13.81 1.56 -13.67
CA HIS A 85 13.94 1.42 -12.23
C HIS A 85 13.20 0.18 -11.74
N THR A 86 13.71 -0.45 -10.68
CA THR A 86 13.02 -1.55 -9.99
C THR A 86 12.56 -1.10 -8.61
N LEU A 87 11.26 -1.07 -8.39
CA LEU A 87 10.67 -0.87 -7.06
C LEU A 87 10.27 -2.24 -6.49
N SER A 88 10.87 -2.64 -5.38
CA SER A 88 10.48 -3.85 -4.65
C SER A 88 9.95 -3.49 -3.27
N PHE A 89 8.86 -4.10 -2.86
CA PHE A 89 8.29 -3.90 -1.53
C PHE A 89 7.59 -5.15 -1.02
N GLY A 90 7.50 -5.26 0.29
CA GLY A 90 6.94 -6.41 0.96
C GLY A 90 6.70 -6.15 2.43
N GLY A 91 6.22 -7.17 3.10
CA GLY A 91 5.98 -7.13 4.53
C GLY A 91 5.32 -8.40 5.02
N SER A 92 5.18 -8.48 6.34
CA SER A 92 4.55 -9.62 6.99
C SER A 92 3.66 -9.21 8.16
N LEU A 93 2.63 -10.03 8.39
CA LEU A 93 1.76 -9.95 9.56
C LEU A 93 2.13 -11.08 10.52
N CYS A 94 2.31 -10.74 11.79
CA CYS A 94 2.61 -11.68 12.86
C CYS A 94 1.46 -11.79 13.85
N PHE A 95 1.09 -13.01 14.23
CA PHE A 95 0.13 -13.28 15.29
C PHE A 95 0.79 -14.17 16.34
N GLU A 96 0.76 -13.74 17.61
CA GLU A 96 1.40 -14.46 18.73
C GLU A 96 2.90 -14.78 18.52
N GLY A 97 3.60 -13.97 17.72
CA GLY A 97 5.02 -14.15 17.42
C GLY A 97 5.32 -15.05 16.23
N GLU A 98 4.31 -15.57 15.54
CA GLU A 98 4.45 -16.36 14.31
C GLU A 98 4.05 -15.54 13.07
N VAL A 99 4.80 -15.66 11.97
CA VAL A 99 4.45 -15.06 10.68
C VAL A 99 3.25 -15.81 10.10
N TRP A 100 2.12 -15.12 9.96
CA TRP A 100 0.88 -15.69 9.44
C TRP A 100 0.67 -15.38 7.95
N PHE A 101 1.17 -14.25 7.49
CA PHE A 101 1.08 -13.81 6.11
C PHE A 101 2.35 -13.05 5.74
N GLU A 102 2.85 -13.31 4.54
CA GLU A 102 3.96 -12.58 3.93
C GLU A 102 3.61 -12.25 2.48
N THR A 103 4.07 -11.09 2.02
CA THR A 103 3.90 -10.66 0.64
C THR A 103 5.15 -9.95 0.16
N HIS A 104 5.45 -10.13 -1.12
CA HIS A 104 6.50 -9.41 -1.83
C HIS A 104 6.07 -9.14 -3.26
N ALA A 105 6.27 -7.92 -3.72
CA ALA A 105 6.02 -7.49 -5.08
C ALA A 105 7.21 -6.70 -5.62
N SER A 106 7.47 -6.84 -6.93
CA SER A 106 8.49 -6.07 -7.64
C SER A 106 7.90 -5.50 -8.92
N TYR A 107 8.11 -4.22 -9.16
CA TYR A 107 7.61 -3.47 -10.30
C TYR A 107 8.77 -2.90 -11.10
N GLN A 108 8.71 -3.10 -12.42
CA GLN A 108 9.61 -2.45 -13.37
C GLN A 108 8.97 -1.14 -13.81
N LEU A 109 9.62 -0.02 -13.49
CA LEU A 109 9.16 1.32 -13.78
C LEU A 109 10.02 1.92 -14.88
N HIS A 110 9.41 2.35 -15.98
CA HIS A 110 10.09 3.10 -17.04
C HIS A 110 9.70 4.58 -16.96
N VAL A 111 10.69 5.46 -16.86
CA VAL A 111 10.51 6.91 -16.81
C VAL A 111 11.15 7.53 -18.05
N GLY A 112 10.32 8.10 -18.92
CA GLY A 112 10.70 8.71 -20.19
C GLY A 112 10.89 10.22 -20.13
#